data_AF-E0N966-F1
#
_entry.id   AF-E0N966-F1
#
_cell.length_a   1.000
_cell.length_b   1.000
_cell.length_c   1.000
_cell.angle_alpha   90.00
_cell.angle_beta   90.00
_cell.angle_gamma   90.00
#
_symmetry.space_group_name_H-M   'P 1'
#
loop_
_entity.id
_entity.type
_entity.pdbx_description
1 polymer ?
#
loop_
_entity_poly.entity_id
_entity_poly.type
_entity_poly.pdbx_seq_one_letter_code
_entity_poly.pdbx_strand_id
1 'polypeptide(L)'
;MKQINQALQQKLAEFKAKSGMNQTQLARGIGTSPASISMYLNGTYADKGGNYETIEPKIEAFLEMQDSKAQREELVLGFVSTKTTRRIAEVMRDAHEGGETVVIYGQAGLGKTQAVKNYCEKNPAAILIEANPSFTALVLMRKLATAAKVSAMGSLNDLFESVSDRLRDSGRLIVVDEAENLPLRALEIVRRLHDETGCGLVLSGMPRLVANLRGKHGELVQLYSRVSVALNLGESLPDDELFEIAKAALPDADEETLLELVKHSNGNTRRMSKLMRGAVRTANKNGIKMQAGIVKKYSSLIIR
;
A
#
# COMPACT_ATOMS: atom_id res chain seq x y z
N MET A 1 -29.53 24.79 -29.64
CA MET A 1 -29.02 23.81 -28.67
C MET A 1 -27.99 22.94 -29.37
N LYS A 2 -26.79 22.77 -28.81
CA LYS A 2 -25.81 21.82 -29.36
C LYS A 2 -26.40 20.41 -29.25
N GLN A 3 -26.25 19.63 -30.32
CA GLN A 3 -26.58 18.21 -30.32
C GLN A 3 -25.48 17.46 -29.57
N ILE A 4 -25.83 16.30 -29.02
CA ILE A 4 -24.88 15.41 -28.34
C ILE A 4 -23.76 14.97 -29.30
N ASN A 5 -22.51 14.92 -28.81
CA ASN A 5 -21.41 14.32 -29.55
C ASN A 5 -21.54 12.79 -29.52
N GLN A 6 -22.17 12.22 -30.56
CA GLN A 6 -22.42 10.77 -30.66
C GLN A 6 -21.14 9.93 -30.62
N ALA A 7 -20.04 10.42 -31.20
CA ALA A 7 -18.76 9.73 -31.18
C ALA A 7 -18.17 9.65 -29.76
N LEU A 8 -18.26 10.75 -29.00
CA LEU A 8 -17.80 10.79 -27.61
C LEU A 8 -18.68 9.93 -26.70
N GLN A 9 -20.00 9.96 -26.90
CA GLN A 9 -20.96 9.12 -26.20
C GLN A 9 -20.66 7.63 -26.42
N GLN A 10 -20.41 7.23 -27.67
CA GLN A 10 -20.04 5.85 -28.01
C GLN A 10 -18.71 5.45 -27.36
N LYS A 11 -17.67 6.29 -27.47
CA LYS A 11 -16.37 6.03 -26.82
C LYS A 11 -16.51 5.84 -25.31
N LEU A 12 -17.33 6.65 -24.63
CA LEU A 12 -17.57 6.51 -23.20
C LEU A 12 -18.30 5.20 -22.86
N ALA A 13 -19.28 4.79 -23.67
CA ALA A 13 -20.01 3.54 -23.50
C ALA A 13 -19.07 2.32 -23.68
N GLU A 14 -18.24 2.33 -24.71
CA GLU A 14 -17.24 1.29 -24.97
C GLU A 14 -16.20 1.22 -23.85
N PHE A 15 -15.69 2.36 -23.39
CA PHE A 15 -14.77 2.41 -22.26
C PHE A 15 -15.40 1.82 -20.99
N LYS A 16 -16.65 2.18 -20.68
CA LYS A 16 -17.38 1.64 -19.53
C LYS A 16 -17.51 0.11 -19.63
N ALA A 17 -17.82 -0.41 -20.81
CA ALA A 17 -17.93 -1.86 -21.04
C ALA A 17 -16.58 -2.58 -20.88
N LYS A 18 -15.50 -2.04 -21.47
CA LYS A 18 -14.15 -2.62 -21.40
C LYS A 18 -13.53 -2.55 -20.00
N SER A 19 -13.73 -1.45 -19.29
CA SER A 19 -13.12 -1.22 -17.96
C SER A 19 -13.84 -1.93 -16.81
N GLY A 20 -15.07 -2.41 -17.02
CA GLY A 20 -15.91 -2.97 -15.95
C GLY A 20 -16.36 -1.94 -14.90
N MET A 21 -16.12 -0.65 -15.11
CA MET A 21 -16.49 0.39 -14.16
C MET A 21 -18.01 0.59 -14.11
N ASN A 22 -18.55 0.71 -12.89
CA ASN A 22 -19.93 1.13 -12.71
C ASN A 22 -20.08 2.66 -12.91
N GLN A 23 -21.31 3.13 -13.11
CA GLN A 23 -21.58 4.56 -13.37
C GLN A 23 -21.11 5.47 -12.23
N THR A 24 -21.12 5.00 -10.98
CA THR A 24 -20.62 5.76 -9.83
C THR A 24 -19.10 5.96 -9.89
N GLN A 25 -18.35 4.92 -10.26
CA GLN A 25 -16.91 4.99 -10.46
C GLN A 25 -16.57 5.93 -11.61
N LEU A 26 -17.29 5.82 -12.73
CA LEU A 26 -17.11 6.66 -13.92
C LEU A 26 -17.37 8.14 -13.60
N ALA A 27 -18.47 8.43 -12.90
CA ALA A 27 -18.83 9.79 -12.50
C ALA A 27 -17.80 10.43 -11.58
N ARG A 28 -17.27 9.68 -10.59
CA ARG A 28 -16.17 10.14 -9.74
C ARG A 28 -14.91 10.46 -10.55
N GLY A 29 -14.56 9.61 -11.52
CA GLY A 29 -13.40 9.83 -12.39
C GLY A 29 -13.52 11.06 -13.28
N ILE A 30 -14.72 11.33 -13.79
CA ILE A 30 -15.03 12.48 -14.66
C ILE A 30 -15.27 13.77 -13.84
N GLY A 31 -15.49 13.66 -12.53
CA GLY A 31 -15.80 14.81 -11.67
C GLY A 31 -17.22 15.33 -11.89
N THR A 32 -18.19 14.41 -12.02
CA THR A 32 -19.62 14.71 -12.23
C THR A 32 -20.51 13.79 -11.39
N SER A 33 -21.84 13.97 -11.47
CA SER A 33 -22.79 13.11 -10.77
C SER A 33 -23.09 11.81 -11.56
N PRO A 34 -23.40 10.70 -10.88
CA PRO A 34 -23.84 9.47 -11.56
C PRO A 34 -25.06 9.68 -12.46
N ALA A 35 -25.98 10.55 -12.06
CA ALA A 35 -27.15 10.91 -12.84
C ALA A 35 -26.77 11.60 -14.16
N SER A 36 -25.81 12.53 -14.13
CA SER A 36 -25.31 13.22 -15.33
C SER A 36 -24.70 12.25 -16.34
N ILE A 37 -23.91 11.28 -15.87
CA ILE A 37 -23.33 10.23 -16.73
C ILE A 37 -24.41 9.33 -17.32
N SER A 38 -25.40 8.91 -16.51
CA SER A 38 -26.51 8.08 -16.99
C SER A 38 -27.34 8.82 -18.06
N MET A 39 -27.70 10.08 -17.81
CA MET A 39 -28.43 10.90 -18.77
C MET A 39 -27.64 11.15 -20.06
N TYR A 40 -26.32 11.37 -19.97
CA TYR A 40 -25.46 11.53 -21.14
C TYR A 40 -25.38 10.25 -21.97
N LEU A 41 -25.16 9.09 -21.34
CA LEU A 41 -25.15 7.79 -22.02
C LEU A 41 -26.50 7.45 -22.68
N ASN A 42 -27.61 7.88 -22.09
CA ASN A 42 -28.96 7.65 -22.61
C ASN A 42 -29.46 8.74 -23.57
N GLY A 43 -28.65 9.78 -23.85
CA GLY A 43 -29.02 10.88 -24.74
C GLY A 43 -30.05 11.86 -24.19
N THR A 44 -30.40 11.78 -22.90
CA THR A 44 -31.44 12.63 -22.26
C THR A 44 -30.87 13.79 -21.46
N TYR A 45 -29.56 14.06 -21.56
CA TYR A 45 -28.89 15.07 -20.74
C TYR A 45 -29.39 16.48 -20.98
N ALA A 46 -29.50 16.92 -22.25
CA ALA A 46 -30.04 18.24 -22.58
C ALA A 46 -31.54 18.38 -22.21
N ASP A 47 -32.33 17.32 -22.43
CA ASP A 47 -33.76 17.30 -22.11
C ASP A 47 -34.05 17.46 -20.61
N LYS A 48 -33.07 17.12 -19.77
CA LYS A 48 -33.10 17.27 -18.31
C LYS A 48 -32.36 18.52 -17.82
N GLY A 49 -32.06 19.48 -18.71
CA GLY A 49 -31.45 20.76 -18.38
C GLY A 49 -29.91 20.74 -18.31
N GLY A 50 -29.26 19.69 -18.80
CA GLY A 50 -27.81 19.57 -18.86
C GLY A 50 -27.18 20.36 -20.01
N ASN A 51 -25.93 20.83 -19.81
CA ASN A 51 -25.18 21.55 -20.83
C ASN A 51 -23.99 20.73 -21.33
N TYR A 52 -24.01 20.31 -22.61
CA TYR A 52 -22.95 19.54 -23.24
C TYR A 52 -21.57 20.19 -23.16
N GLU A 53 -21.49 21.53 -23.26
CA GLU A 53 -20.23 22.27 -23.16
C GLU A 53 -19.53 22.13 -21.81
N THR A 54 -20.25 21.68 -20.77
CA THR A 54 -19.69 21.49 -19.43
C THR A 54 -19.30 20.05 -19.12
N ILE A 55 -19.94 19.07 -19.78
CA ILE A 55 -19.72 17.65 -19.49
C ILE A 55 -18.79 17.00 -20.52
N GLU A 56 -18.90 17.37 -21.79
CA GLU A 56 -18.12 16.75 -22.87
C GLU A 56 -16.61 17.00 -22.73
N PRO A 57 -16.12 18.21 -22.39
CA PRO A 57 -14.69 18.41 -22.13
C PRO A 57 -14.16 17.58 -20.96
N LYS A 58 -14.99 17.33 -19.94
CA LYS A 58 -14.62 16.47 -18.81
C LYS A 58 -14.53 15.01 -19.22
N ILE A 59 -15.46 14.55 -20.06
CA ILE A 59 -15.47 13.19 -20.61
C ILE A 59 -14.27 13.00 -21.53
N GLU A 60 -13.98 13.94 -22.43
CA GLU A 60 -12.82 13.92 -23.32
C GLU A 60 -11.52 13.86 -22.52
N ALA A 61 -11.30 14.80 -21.59
CA ALA A 61 -10.12 14.80 -20.75
C ALA A 61 -9.96 13.51 -19.93
N PHE A 62 -11.07 12.94 -19.43
CA PHE A 62 -11.05 11.66 -18.74
C PHE A 62 -10.63 10.52 -19.67
N LEU A 63 -11.26 10.39 -20.85
CA LEU A 63 -10.96 9.32 -21.80
C LEU A 63 -9.54 9.44 -22.36
N GLU A 64 -9.07 10.64 -22.71
CA GLU A 64 -7.68 10.87 -23.13
C GLU A 64 -6.68 10.47 -22.04
N MET A 65 -6.98 10.77 -20.77
CA MET A 65 -6.15 10.34 -19.64
C MET A 65 -6.13 8.81 -19.51
N GLN A 66 -7.26 8.13 -19.76
CA GLN A 66 -7.36 6.67 -19.68
C GLN A 66 -6.71 5.98 -20.87
N ASP A 67 -6.89 6.45 -22.10
CA ASP A 67 -6.21 5.92 -23.28
C ASP A 67 -4.69 6.10 -23.14
N SER A 68 -4.27 7.27 -22.64
CA SER A 68 -2.88 7.54 -22.27
C SER A 68 -2.36 6.62 -21.17
N LYS A 69 -3.21 5.99 -20.35
CA LYS A 69 -2.84 4.99 -19.34
C LYS A 69 -2.87 3.56 -19.90
N ALA A 70 -3.85 3.23 -20.72
CA ALA A 70 -4.05 1.90 -21.30
C ALA A 70 -2.99 1.55 -22.36
N GLN A 71 -2.49 2.55 -23.11
CA GLN A 71 -1.34 2.37 -24.00
C GLN A 71 0.00 2.29 -23.26
N ARG A 72 0.02 2.40 -21.92
CA ARG A 72 1.23 2.18 -21.13
C ARG A 72 1.35 0.69 -20.89
N GLU A 73 2.28 0.03 -21.57
CA GLU A 73 2.89 -1.18 -21.01
C GLU A 73 3.50 -0.81 -19.66
N GLU A 74 2.75 -1.06 -18.59
CA GLU A 74 3.17 -0.70 -17.26
C GLU A 74 3.95 -1.86 -16.66
N LEU A 75 5.23 -1.63 -16.35
CA LEU A 75 6.06 -2.61 -15.65
C LEU A 75 5.35 -3.10 -14.39
N VAL A 76 4.97 -4.37 -14.35
CA VAL A 76 4.39 -5.00 -13.17
C VAL A 76 5.53 -5.52 -12.30
N LEU A 77 5.70 -4.92 -11.13
CA LEU A 77 6.71 -5.36 -10.16
C LEU A 77 6.09 -6.41 -9.25
N GLY A 78 6.57 -7.65 -9.37
CA GLY A 78 6.22 -8.75 -8.46
C GLY A 78 6.95 -8.67 -7.11
N PHE A 79 6.49 -9.46 -6.15
CA PHE A 79 7.22 -9.65 -4.89
C PHE A 79 8.49 -10.48 -5.12
N VAL A 80 9.63 -9.99 -4.61
CA VAL A 80 10.92 -10.68 -4.70
C VAL A 80 11.36 -11.10 -3.30
N SER A 81 11.70 -12.38 -3.16
CA SER A 81 12.12 -12.98 -1.89
C SER A 81 13.60 -12.73 -1.61
N THR A 82 13.96 -11.48 -1.28
CA THR A 82 15.33 -11.11 -0.91
C THR A 82 15.71 -11.61 0.50
N LYS A 83 16.97 -11.43 0.90
CA LYS A 83 17.43 -11.78 2.26
C LYS A 83 16.67 -10.99 3.34
N THR A 84 16.43 -9.70 3.13
CA THR A 84 15.69 -8.83 4.05
C THR A 84 14.24 -9.27 4.20
N THR A 85 13.54 -9.61 3.11
CA THR A 85 12.15 -10.05 3.21
C THR A 85 12.02 -11.44 3.85
N ARG A 86 13.01 -12.32 3.66
CA ARG A 86 13.10 -13.61 4.38
C ARG A 86 13.27 -13.41 5.88
N ARG A 87 14.20 -12.54 6.32
CA ARG A 87 14.37 -12.20 7.74
C ARG A 87 13.09 -11.65 8.39
N ILE A 88 12.36 -10.81 7.66
CA ILE A 88 11.04 -10.30 8.13
C ILE A 88 10.06 -11.46 8.29
N ALA A 89 9.96 -12.35 7.30
CA ALA A 89 9.06 -13.49 7.37
C ALA A 89 9.41 -14.48 8.48
N GLU A 90 10.70 -14.68 8.76
CA GLU A 90 11.21 -15.49 9.88
C GLU A 90 10.75 -14.92 11.22
N VAL A 91 11.04 -13.65 11.52
CA VAL A 91 10.63 -13.07 12.82
C VAL A 91 9.10 -12.96 12.96
N MET A 92 8.36 -12.78 11.86
CA MET A 92 6.90 -12.82 11.90
C MET A 92 6.37 -14.24 12.16
N ARG A 93 7.09 -15.27 11.71
CA ARG A 93 6.76 -16.67 12.01
C ARG A 93 7.01 -16.97 13.48
N ASP A 94 8.16 -16.57 14.01
CA ASP A 94 8.48 -16.75 15.43
C ASP A 94 7.43 -16.08 16.32
N ALA A 95 7.02 -14.85 15.98
CA ALA A 95 5.93 -14.16 16.68
C ALA A 95 4.59 -14.93 16.60
N HIS A 96 4.28 -15.49 15.44
CA HIS A 96 3.02 -16.20 15.18
C HIS A 96 2.95 -17.53 15.92
N GLU A 97 4.03 -18.30 15.89
CA GLU A 97 4.11 -19.64 16.51
C GLU A 97 4.33 -19.56 18.03
N GLY A 98 5.19 -18.65 18.47
CA GLY A 98 5.54 -18.48 19.88
C GLY A 98 4.62 -17.56 20.68
N GLY A 99 3.69 -16.86 20.01
CA GLY A 99 2.84 -15.86 20.66
C GLY A 99 3.67 -14.72 21.26
N GLU A 100 4.74 -14.30 20.58
CA GLU A 100 5.67 -13.28 21.08
C GLU A 100 5.39 -11.88 20.51
N THR A 101 5.94 -10.85 21.16
CA THR A 101 5.93 -9.48 20.63
C THR A 101 7.22 -9.18 19.85
N VAL A 102 7.10 -8.88 18.57
CA VAL A 102 8.19 -8.53 17.66
C VAL A 102 8.03 -7.12 17.12
N VAL A 103 9.14 -6.38 17.03
CA VAL A 103 9.20 -5.05 16.42
C VAL A 103 10.10 -5.10 15.20
N ILE A 104 9.59 -4.68 14.04
CA ILE A 104 10.34 -4.57 12.79
C ILE A 104 10.47 -3.10 12.44
N TYR A 105 11.69 -2.60 12.32
CA TYR A 105 11.90 -1.18 12.04
C TYR A 105 13.07 -0.89 11.11
N GLY A 106 12.98 0.23 10.42
CA GLY A 106 14.02 0.70 9.48
C GLY A 106 13.50 1.85 8.64
N GLN A 107 14.35 2.47 7.82
CA GLN A 107 13.95 3.60 6.98
C GLN A 107 12.79 3.28 6.01
N ALA A 108 12.12 4.32 5.54
CA ALA A 108 11.04 4.18 4.58
C ALA A 108 11.57 3.69 3.22
N GLY A 109 10.86 2.75 2.58
CA GLY A 109 11.26 2.23 1.27
C GLY A 109 12.26 1.08 1.28
N LEU A 110 12.37 0.34 2.39
CA LEU A 110 13.14 -0.92 2.48
C LEU A 110 12.32 -2.18 2.17
N GLY A 111 11.06 -2.03 1.75
CA GLY A 111 10.18 -3.17 1.44
C GLY A 111 9.44 -3.78 2.64
N LYS A 112 9.51 -3.19 3.85
CA LYS A 112 8.81 -3.64 5.08
C LYS A 112 7.34 -3.97 4.86
N THR A 113 6.55 -2.97 4.47
CA THR A 113 5.10 -3.11 4.22
C THR A 113 4.80 -4.23 3.23
N GLN A 114 5.61 -4.37 2.18
CA GLN A 114 5.38 -5.41 1.17
C GLN A 114 5.71 -6.80 1.71
N ALA A 115 6.77 -6.95 2.51
CA ALA A 115 7.11 -8.20 3.17
C ALA A 115 6.03 -8.63 4.18
N VAL A 116 5.55 -7.68 4.99
CA VAL A 116 4.45 -7.88 5.94
C VAL A 116 3.17 -8.32 5.23
N LYS A 117 2.78 -7.61 4.16
CA LYS A 117 1.61 -7.97 3.34
C LYS A 117 1.72 -9.37 2.76
N ASN A 118 2.85 -9.68 2.14
CA ASN A 118 3.10 -11.00 1.56
C ASN A 118 3.05 -12.12 2.62
N TYR A 119 3.50 -11.86 3.86
CA TYR A 119 3.35 -12.83 4.95
C TYR A 119 1.87 -13.03 5.33
N CYS A 120 1.11 -11.95 5.54
CA CYS A 120 -0.30 -12.00 5.93
C CYS A 120 -1.19 -12.63 4.84
N GLU A 121 -0.91 -12.38 3.56
CA GLU A 121 -1.60 -13.02 2.43
C GLU A 121 -1.45 -14.55 2.44
N LYS A 122 -0.28 -15.05 2.85
CA LYS A 122 0.01 -16.49 2.96
C LYS A 122 -0.52 -17.11 4.26
N ASN A 123 -0.91 -16.29 5.24
CA ASN A 123 -1.30 -16.73 6.57
C ASN A 123 -2.63 -16.07 7.00
N PRO A 124 -3.80 -16.66 6.65
CA PRO A 124 -5.12 -16.08 6.97
C PRO A 124 -5.42 -15.90 8.47
N ALA A 125 -4.64 -16.54 9.35
CA ALA A 125 -4.71 -16.35 10.80
C ALA A 125 -4.14 -14.98 11.24
N ALA A 126 -3.27 -14.36 10.42
CA ALA A 126 -2.72 -13.05 10.68
C ALA A 126 -3.73 -11.93 10.36
N ILE A 127 -3.87 -11.00 11.29
CA ILE A 127 -4.71 -9.81 11.17
C ILE A 127 -3.81 -8.61 10.92
N LEU A 128 -3.80 -8.09 9.70
CA LEU A 128 -3.02 -6.91 9.32
C LEU A 128 -3.84 -5.62 9.45
N ILE A 129 -3.32 -4.68 10.21
CA ILE A 129 -3.81 -3.31 10.31
C ILE A 129 -2.72 -2.34 9.85
N GLU A 130 -2.98 -1.55 8.81
CA GLU A 130 -2.12 -0.44 8.38
C GLU A 130 -2.54 0.84 9.12
N ALA A 131 -1.72 1.29 10.07
CA ALA A 131 -1.97 2.50 10.84
C ALA A 131 -1.69 3.76 10.01
N ASN A 132 -2.42 4.83 10.33
CA ASN A 132 -2.18 6.14 9.73
C ASN A 132 -2.39 7.25 10.77
N PRO A 133 -1.97 8.50 10.49
CA PRO A 133 -2.02 9.58 11.47
C PRO A 133 -3.42 9.92 12.02
N SER A 134 -4.51 9.48 11.38
CA SER A 134 -5.87 9.70 11.86
C SER A 134 -6.32 8.68 12.92
N PHE A 135 -5.50 7.66 13.22
CA PHE A 135 -5.90 6.60 14.13
C PHE A 135 -5.96 7.08 15.57
N THR A 136 -7.11 6.85 16.19
CA THR A 136 -7.28 6.84 17.64
C THR A 136 -7.33 5.40 18.15
N ALA A 137 -7.23 5.22 19.47
CA ALA A 137 -7.48 3.93 20.13
C ALA A 137 -8.80 3.29 19.69
N LEU A 138 -9.87 4.09 19.57
CA LEU A 138 -11.18 3.61 19.13
C LEU A 138 -11.19 3.18 17.67
N VAL A 139 -10.55 3.95 16.78
CA VAL A 139 -10.46 3.60 15.35
C VAL A 139 -9.67 2.30 15.17
N LEU A 140 -8.57 2.13 15.91
CA LEU A 140 -7.79 0.90 15.91
C LEU A 140 -8.63 -0.30 16.34
N MET A 141 -9.33 -0.19 17.48
CA MET A 141 -10.17 -1.28 17.98
C MET A 141 -11.34 -1.62 17.05
N ARG A 142 -11.98 -0.64 16.42
CA ARG A 142 -13.02 -0.90 15.39
C ARG A 142 -12.45 -1.66 14.19
N LYS A 143 -11.24 -1.31 13.74
CA LYS A 143 -10.58 -2.01 12.64
C LYS A 143 -10.19 -3.44 13.01
N LEU A 144 -9.67 -3.65 14.21
CA LEU A 144 -9.39 -4.99 14.74
C LEU A 144 -10.67 -5.82 14.87
N ALA A 145 -11.75 -5.25 15.40
CA ALA A 145 -13.05 -5.92 15.51
C ALA A 145 -13.59 -6.37 14.15
N THR A 146 -13.59 -5.48 13.15
CA THR A 146 -13.98 -5.83 11.78
C THR A 146 -13.11 -6.95 11.22
N ALA A 147 -11.79 -6.88 11.40
CA ALA A 147 -10.87 -7.89 10.87
C ALA A 147 -11.00 -9.24 11.59
N ALA A 148 -11.29 -9.23 12.90
CA ALA A 148 -11.59 -10.41 13.70
C ALA A 148 -13.01 -10.98 13.46
N LYS A 149 -13.82 -10.30 12.63
CA LYS A 149 -15.21 -10.63 12.28
C LYS A 149 -16.15 -10.61 13.48
N VAL A 150 -15.97 -9.63 14.37
CA VAL A 150 -16.90 -9.33 15.48
C VAL A 150 -17.54 -7.96 15.29
N SER A 151 -18.52 -7.63 16.13
CA SER A 151 -19.20 -6.34 16.08
C SER A 151 -18.20 -5.19 16.24
N ALA A 152 -18.18 -4.27 15.28
CA ALA A 152 -17.38 -3.05 15.34
C ALA A 152 -18.17 -1.87 15.94
N MET A 153 -19.21 -2.14 16.73
CA MET A 153 -20.06 -1.17 17.41
C MET A 153 -19.83 -1.19 18.92
N GLY A 154 -20.25 -0.13 19.62
CA GLY A 154 -20.09 0.00 21.07
C GLY A 154 -18.94 0.91 21.49
N SER A 155 -18.69 0.88 22.80
CA SER A 155 -17.63 1.61 23.49
C SER A 155 -16.26 0.99 23.19
N LEU A 156 -15.19 1.69 23.61
CA LEU A 156 -13.84 1.14 23.49
C LEU A 156 -13.67 -0.16 24.31
N ASN A 157 -14.34 -0.25 25.46
CA ASN A 157 -14.27 -1.41 26.33
C ASN A 157 -15.00 -2.61 25.70
N ASP A 158 -16.22 -2.38 25.18
CA ASP A 158 -17.03 -3.42 24.53
C ASP A 158 -16.27 -4.06 23.35
N LEU A 159 -15.58 -3.22 22.57
CA LEU A 159 -14.74 -3.67 21.46
C LEU A 159 -13.52 -4.45 21.95
N PHE A 160 -12.90 -4.01 23.05
CA PHE A 160 -11.75 -4.69 23.63
C PHE A 160 -12.13 -6.10 24.10
N GLU A 161 -13.17 -6.21 24.92
CA GLU A 161 -13.68 -7.50 25.41
C GLU A 161 -14.08 -8.42 24.25
N SER A 162 -14.86 -7.92 23.28
CA SER A 162 -15.32 -8.72 22.13
C SER A 162 -14.16 -9.23 21.27
N VAL A 163 -13.10 -8.42 21.09
CA VAL A 163 -11.91 -8.82 20.33
C VAL A 163 -11.04 -9.76 21.16
N SER A 164 -10.84 -9.49 22.45
CA SER A 164 -10.11 -10.37 23.37
C SER A 164 -10.73 -11.77 23.39
N ASP A 165 -12.04 -11.88 23.59
CA ASP A 165 -12.75 -13.17 23.61
C ASP A 165 -12.63 -13.92 22.28
N ARG A 166 -12.66 -13.20 21.16
CA ARG A 166 -12.51 -13.81 19.83
C ARG A 166 -11.10 -14.32 19.55
N LEU A 167 -10.09 -13.67 20.10
CA LEU A 167 -8.68 -13.93 19.81
C LEU A 167 -8.01 -14.83 20.85
N ARG A 168 -8.57 -14.95 22.06
CA ARG A 168 -8.03 -15.82 23.11
C ARG A 168 -7.86 -17.26 22.62
N ASP A 169 -6.69 -17.83 22.86
CA ASP A 169 -6.31 -19.21 22.50
C ASP A 169 -6.45 -19.53 20.99
N SER A 170 -6.59 -18.51 20.13
CA SER A 170 -6.84 -18.71 18.70
C SER A 170 -5.55 -18.97 17.90
N GLY A 171 -4.38 -18.80 18.51
CA GLY A 171 -3.07 -18.91 17.86
C GLY A 171 -2.85 -17.89 16.73
N ARG A 172 -3.58 -16.77 16.76
CA ARG A 172 -3.53 -15.75 15.69
C ARG A 172 -2.37 -14.78 15.89
N LEU A 173 -2.00 -14.12 14.80
CA LEU A 173 -1.03 -13.03 14.78
C LEU A 173 -1.73 -11.68 14.58
N ILE A 174 -1.46 -10.70 15.43
CA ILE A 174 -1.86 -9.31 15.25
C ILE A 174 -0.67 -8.56 14.65
N VAL A 175 -0.87 -7.93 13.50
CA VAL A 175 0.16 -7.16 12.81
C VAL A 175 -0.30 -5.72 12.64
N VAL A 176 0.48 -4.78 13.17
CA VAL A 176 0.27 -3.34 12.95
C VAL A 176 1.44 -2.80 12.14
N ASP A 177 1.21 -2.47 10.88
CA ASP A 177 2.18 -1.76 10.04
C ASP A 177 2.00 -0.25 10.18
N GLU A 178 3.08 0.51 9.93
CA GLU A 178 3.13 1.98 10.13
C GLU A 178 2.77 2.38 11.58
N ALA A 179 3.13 1.53 12.55
CA ALA A 179 2.75 1.64 13.96
C ALA A 179 3.28 2.90 14.66
N GLU A 180 4.29 3.57 14.10
CA GLU A 180 4.75 4.88 14.57
C GLU A 180 3.67 5.97 14.52
N ASN A 181 2.60 5.75 13.74
CA ASN A 181 1.48 6.66 13.63
C ASN A 181 0.42 6.42 14.72
N LEU A 182 0.56 5.38 15.53
CA LEU A 182 -0.35 5.12 16.63
C LEU A 182 -0.05 6.03 17.83
N PRO A 183 -1.08 6.60 18.48
CA PRO A 183 -0.91 7.27 19.76
C PRO A 183 -0.57 6.26 20.86
N LEU A 184 0.08 6.74 21.92
CA LEU A 184 0.47 5.97 23.12
C LEU A 184 -0.65 5.06 23.62
N ARG A 185 -1.86 5.60 23.80
CA ARG A 185 -3.04 4.85 24.26
C ARG A 185 -3.40 3.67 23.37
N ALA A 186 -3.19 3.79 22.05
CA ALA A 186 -3.49 2.72 21.11
C ALA A 186 -2.43 1.60 21.17
N LEU A 187 -1.15 1.94 21.34
CA LEU A 187 -0.07 0.98 21.55
C LEU A 187 -0.28 0.17 22.85
N GLU A 188 -0.66 0.84 23.94
CA GLU A 188 -1.01 0.18 25.21
C GLU A 188 -2.18 -0.80 25.08
N ILE A 189 -3.20 -0.47 24.29
CA ILE A 189 -4.35 -1.37 24.08
C ILE A 189 -3.93 -2.62 23.32
N VAL A 190 -3.13 -2.50 22.27
CA VAL A 190 -2.64 -3.67 21.53
C VAL A 190 -1.72 -4.53 22.40
N ARG A 191 -0.89 -3.91 23.24
CA ARG A 191 -0.08 -4.62 24.25
C ARG A 191 -0.94 -5.42 25.23
N ARG A 192 -2.01 -4.81 25.76
CA ARG A 192 -2.93 -5.49 26.67
C ARG A 192 -3.67 -6.63 25.98
N LEU A 193 -4.08 -6.42 24.73
CA LEU A 193 -4.74 -7.45 23.94
C LEU A 193 -3.83 -8.67 23.73
N HIS A 194 -2.55 -8.44 23.43
CA HIS A 194 -1.54 -9.50 23.38
C HIS A 194 -1.45 -10.28 24.70
N ASP A 195 -1.29 -9.58 25.83
CA ASP A 195 -1.18 -10.24 27.15
C ASP A 195 -2.42 -11.07 27.51
N GLU A 196 -3.61 -10.62 27.14
CA GLU A 196 -4.86 -11.29 27.49
C GLU A 196 -5.17 -12.49 26.57
N THR A 197 -4.74 -12.42 25.32
CA THR A 197 -5.10 -13.41 24.30
C THR A 197 -4.02 -14.44 24.02
N GLY A 198 -2.75 -14.13 24.34
CA GLY A 198 -1.59 -14.92 23.92
C GLY A 198 -1.30 -14.88 22.42
N CYS A 199 -2.03 -14.04 21.65
CA CYS A 199 -1.77 -13.88 20.22
C CYS A 199 -0.41 -13.23 19.98
N GLY A 200 0.32 -13.68 18.97
CA GLY A 200 1.54 -13.01 18.53
C GLY A 200 1.27 -11.55 18.17
N LEU A 201 2.25 -10.68 18.39
CA LEU A 201 2.14 -9.26 18.08
C LEU A 201 3.34 -8.79 17.25
N VAL A 202 3.10 -8.26 16.06
CA VAL A 202 4.13 -7.62 15.22
C VAL A 202 3.81 -6.13 15.06
N LEU A 203 4.76 -5.28 15.46
CA LEU A 203 4.73 -3.84 15.19
C LEU A 203 5.79 -3.51 14.13
N SER A 204 5.36 -3.05 12.96
CA SER A 204 6.24 -2.62 11.87
C SER A 204 6.20 -1.11 11.69
N GLY A 205 7.36 -0.48 11.49
CA GLY A 205 7.42 0.98 11.34
C GLY A 205 8.78 1.61 11.10
N MET A 206 8.83 2.94 11.10
CA MET A 206 10.08 3.72 11.08
C MET A 206 10.85 3.64 12.42
N PRO A 207 12.15 4.01 12.47
CA PRO A 207 12.94 3.96 13.71
C PRO A 207 12.34 4.71 14.89
N ARG A 208 11.55 5.77 14.64
CA ARG A 208 10.81 6.51 15.69
C ARG A 208 9.79 5.64 16.43
N LEU A 209 9.32 4.53 15.86
CA LEU A 209 8.48 3.56 16.57
C LEU A 209 9.17 3.06 17.84
N VAL A 210 10.46 2.71 17.76
CA VAL A 210 11.22 2.24 18.93
C VAL A 210 11.33 3.34 20.00
N ALA A 211 11.50 4.60 19.57
CA ALA A 211 11.49 5.74 20.50
C ALA A 211 10.12 5.92 21.16
N ASN A 212 9.02 5.78 20.40
CA ASN A 212 7.67 5.81 20.94
C ASN A 212 7.46 4.69 21.96
N LEU A 213 7.93 3.47 21.67
CA LEU A 213 7.84 2.30 22.55
C LEU A 213 8.66 2.42 23.84
N ARG A 214 9.73 3.22 23.86
CA ARG A 214 10.44 3.53 25.10
C ARG A 214 9.73 4.59 25.95
N GLY A 215 8.92 5.43 25.30
CA GLY A 215 8.26 6.58 25.91
C GLY A 215 9.23 7.72 26.25
N LYS A 216 8.71 8.94 26.43
CA LYS A 216 9.54 10.09 26.85
C LYS A 216 9.92 10.05 28.34
N HIS A 217 9.12 9.35 29.16
CA HIS A 217 9.27 9.24 30.61
C HIS A 217 9.22 7.79 31.12
N GLY A 218 9.38 6.80 30.24
CA GLY A 218 9.30 5.38 30.59
C GLY A 218 7.90 4.78 30.67
N GLU A 219 6.88 5.49 30.20
CA GLU A 219 5.47 5.08 30.26
C GLU A 219 5.16 3.76 29.51
N LEU A 220 5.95 3.44 28.48
CA LEU A 220 5.83 2.20 27.69
C LEU A 220 6.94 1.18 27.98
N VAL A 221 7.72 1.34 29.05
CA VAL A 221 8.76 0.37 29.45
C VAL A 221 8.19 -1.04 29.54
N GLN A 222 6.92 -1.18 29.95
CA GLN A 222 6.22 -2.47 30.03
C GLN A 222 5.90 -3.11 28.67
N LEU A 223 5.75 -2.34 27.59
CA LEU A 223 5.59 -2.88 26.24
C LEU A 223 6.97 -3.18 25.66
N TYR A 224 7.94 -2.28 25.81
CA TYR A 224 9.30 -2.51 25.33
C TYR A 224 9.96 -3.72 26.00
N SER A 225 9.70 -3.97 27.29
CA SER A 225 10.23 -5.13 28.02
C SER A 225 9.66 -6.46 27.55
N ARG A 226 8.50 -6.45 26.86
CA ARG A 226 7.87 -7.65 26.29
C ARG A 226 8.28 -7.93 24.85
N VAL A 227 9.01 -7.01 24.22
CA VAL A 227 9.54 -7.22 22.87
C VAL A 227 10.62 -8.29 22.95
N SER A 228 10.34 -9.47 22.38
CA SER A 228 11.32 -10.56 22.30
C SER A 228 12.40 -10.26 21.26
N VAL A 229 11.98 -9.72 20.11
CA VAL A 229 12.87 -9.41 18.99
C VAL A 229 12.59 -8.01 18.45
N ALA A 230 13.65 -7.21 18.34
CA ALA A 230 13.65 -5.92 17.66
C ALA A 230 14.51 -6.00 16.39
N LEU A 231 13.89 -6.32 15.24
CA LEU A 231 14.55 -6.45 13.95
C LEU A 231 14.80 -5.06 13.34
N ASN A 232 16.06 -4.62 13.39
CA ASN A 232 16.53 -3.43 12.69
C ASN A 232 16.96 -3.76 11.26
N LEU A 233 16.33 -3.12 10.28
CA LEU A 233 16.66 -3.24 8.87
C LEU A 233 17.64 -2.15 8.39
N GLY A 234 17.99 -1.19 9.25
CA GLY A 234 18.91 -0.11 8.93
C GLY A 234 18.28 1.00 8.08
N GLU A 235 19.14 1.67 7.31
CA GLU A 235 18.78 2.86 6.54
C GLU A 235 18.69 2.62 5.02
N SER A 236 19.31 1.55 4.54
CA SER A 236 19.39 1.18 3.14
C SER A 236 19.31 -0.34 2.97
N LEU A 237 18.78 -0.77 1.83
CA LEU A 237 18.82 -2.16 1.39
C LEU A 237 20.20 -2.43 0.76
N PRO A 238 20.81 -3.61 1.01
CA PRO A 238 22.03 -4.03 0.34
C PRO A 238 21.92 -4.04 -1.20
N ASP A 239 23.03 -3.70 -1.87
CA ASP A 239 23.08 -3.59 -3.33
C ASP A 239 22.85 -4.93 -4.06
N ASP A 240 23.26 -6.05 -3.45
CA ASP A 240 23.00 -7.40 -3.96
C ASP A 240 21.49 -7.71 -3.96
N GLU A 241 20.78 -7.38 -2.87
CA GLU A 241 19.33 -7.52 -2.80
C GLU A 241 18.59 -6.60 -3.79
N LEU A 242 19.09 -5.37 -3.98
CA LEU A 242 18.57 -4.46 -5.01
C LEU A 242 18.80 -5.02 -6.42
N PHE A 243 19.96 -5.63 -6.67
CA PHE A 243 20.27 -6.26 -7.95
C PHE A 243 19.33 -7.44 -8.23
N GLU A 244 19.05 -8.29 -7.22
CA GLU A 244 18.05 -9.36 -7.32
C GLU A 244 16.67 -8.81 -7.71
N ILE A 245 16.23 -7.71 -7.09
CA ILE A 245 14.96 -7.04 -7.42
C ILE A 245 14.98 -6.52 -8.86
N ALA A 246 16.10 -5.92 -9.30
CA ALA A 246 16.24 -5.33 -10.63
C ALA A 246 16.11 -6.40 -11.70
N LYS A 247 16.86 -7.50 -11.51
CA LYS A 247 16.90 -8.63 -12.42
C LYS A 247 15.57 -9.37 -12.51
N ALA A 248 14.87 -9.52 -11.38
CA ALA A 248 13.54 -10.13 -11.37
C ALA A 248 12.50 -9.26 -12.10
N ALA A 249 12.61 -7.93 -12.00
CA ALA A 249 11.72 -7.00 -12.67
C ALA A 249 12.02 -6.85 -14.18
N LEU A 250 13.29 -6.91 -14.56
CA LEU A 250 13.78 -6.67 -15.92
C LEU A 250 14.76 -7.78 -16.34
N PRO A 251 14.26 -9.00 -16.64
CA PRO A 251 15.12 -10.14 -16.94
C PRO A 251 15.94 -9.97 -18.23
N ASP A 252 15.45 -9.17 -19.18
CA ASP A 252 16.09 -8.93 -20.49
C ASP A 252 17.05 -7.72 -20.49
N ALA A 253 17.19 -7.00 -19.36
CA ALA A 253 18.10 -5.87 -19.27
C ALA A 253 19.55 -6.34 -19.08
N ASP A 254 20.49 -5.64 -19.73
CA ASP A 254 21.92 -5.91 -19.56
C ASP A 254 22.41 -5.55 -18.15
N GLU A 255 23.54 -6.15 -17.76
CA GLU A 255 24.11 -5.99 -16.42
C GLU A 255 24.48 -4.54 -16.10
N GLU A 256 24.98 -3.77 -17.07
CA GLU A 256 25.29 -2.34 -16.89
C GLU A 256 24.04 -1.55 -16.48
N THR A 257 22.91 -1.83 -17.14
CA THR A 257 21.62 -1.21 -16.87
C THR A 257 21.10 -1.57 -15.48
N LEU A 258 21.24 -2.83 -15.07
CA LEU A 258 20.86 -3.28 -13.72
C LEU A 258 21.72 -2.62 -12.64
N LEU A 259 23.04 -2.55 -12.84
CA LEU A 259 23.96 -1.87 -11.92
C LEU A 259 23.65 -0.37 -11.80
N GLU A 260 23.26 0.28 -12.91
CA GLU A 260 22.87 1.69 -12.86
C GLU A 260 21.55 1.90 -12.11
N LEU A 261 20.61 0.95 -12.20
CA LEU A 261 19.38 0.96 -11.39
C LEU A 261 19.70 0.84 -9.90
N VAL A 262 20.58 -0.09 -9.53
CA VAL A 262 21.03 -0.29 -8.14
C VAL A 262 21.68 0.99 -7.62
N LYS A 263 22.69 1.50 -8.33
CA LYS A 263 23.41 2.73 -7.97
C LYS A 263 22.47 3.91 -7.77
N HIS A 264 21.50 4.12 -8.66
CA HIS A 264 20.57 5.25 -8.56
C HIS A 264 19.36 5.01 -7.66
N SER A 265 19.19 3.79 -7.13
CA SER A 265 18.18 3.49 -6.12
C SER A 265 18.58 3.96 -4.73
N ASN A 266 19.88 4.15 -4.46
CA ASN A 266 20.42 4.55 -3.15
C ASN A 266 19.87 3.70 -1.99
N GLY A 267 19.86 2.37 -2.13
CA GLY A 267 19.39 1.49 -1.05
C GLY A 267 17.87 1.48 -0.86
N ASN A 268 17.07 2.06 -1.76
CA ASN A 268 15.64 2.28 -1.54
C ASN A 268 14.77 1.64 -2.62
N THR A 269 13.99 0.63 -2.27
CA THR A 269 13.13 -0.12 -3.20
C THR A 269 11.99 0.71 -3.76
N ARG A 270 11.47 1.68 -3.00
CA ARG A 270 10.42 2.60 -3.49
C ARG A 270 11.00 3.52 -4.57
N ARG A 271 12.20 4.05 -4.35
CA ARG A 271 12.92 4.86 -5.35
C ARG A 271 13.26 4.04 -6.58
N MET A 272 13.80 2.84 -6.38
CA MET A 272 14.09 1.88 -7.45
C MET A 272 12.85 1.58 -8.30
N SER A 273 11.71 1.32 -7.67
CA SER A 273 10.43 1.07 -8.36
C SER A 273 9.98 2.24 -9.23
N LYS A 274 10.14 3.47 -8.73
CA LYS A 274 9.87 4.69 -9.52
C LYS A 274 10.83 4.83 -10.69
N LEU A 275 12.12 4.56 -10.46
CA LEU A 275 13.16 4.61 -11.48
C LEU A 275 12.90 3.61 -12.60
N MET A 276 12.64 2.33 -12.27
CA MET A 276 12.33 1.29 -13.24
C MET A 276 11.09 1.63 -14.07
N ARG A 277 9.96 1.96 -13.41
CA ARG A 277 8.70 2.30 -14.12
C ARG A 277 8.87 3.51 -15.04
N GLY A 278 9.61 4.53 -14.57
CA GLY A 278 9.84 5.74 -15.32
C GLY A 278 10.78 5.56 -16.51
N ALA A 279 11.84 4.78 -16.32
CA ALA A 279 12.81 4.49 -17.36
C ALA A 279 12.23 3.55 -18.43
N VAL A 280 11.51 2.47 -18.05
CA VAL A 280 10.77 1.61 -19.00
C VAL A 280 9.77 2.43 -19.81
N ARG A 281 9.01 3.31 -19.16
CA ARG A 281 8.09 4.21 -19.85
C ARG A 281 8.81 5.13 -20.86
N THR A 282 10.00 5.60 -20.51
CA THR A 282 10.80 6.46 -21.39
C THR A 282 11.36 5.67 -22.57
N ALA A 283 11.79 4.42 -22.35
CA ALA A 283 12.26 3.52 -23.40
C ALA A 283 11.14 3.22 -24.41
N ASN A 284 9.97 2.79 -23.92
CA ASN A 284 8.81 2.45 -24.75
C ASN A 284 8.32 3.65 -25.58
N LYS A 285 8.26 4.85 -24.98
CA LYS A 285 7.87 6.08 -25.71
C LYS A 285 8.80 6.43 -26.87
N ASN A 286 10.08 6.10 -26.76
CA ASN A 286 11.07 6.38 -27.78
C ASN A 286 11.28 5.19 -28.74
N GLY A 287 10.56 4.08 -28.56
CA GLY A 287 10.73 2.86 -29.37
C GLY A 287 12.10 2.20 -29.21
N ILE A 288 12.79 2.43 -28.09
CA ILE A 288 14.12 1.88 -27.80
C ILE A 288 14.07 0.89 -26.64
N LYS A 289 15.04 -0.03 -26.60
CA LYS A 289 15.20 -0.92 -25.45
C LYS A 289 15.71 -0.17 -24.22
N MET A 290 15.39 -0.73 -23.06
CA MET A 290 15.90 -0.24 -21.79
C MET A 290 17.42 -0.36 -21.75
N GLN A 291 18.12 0.71 -21.37
CA GLN A 291 19.58 0.79 -21.33
C GLN A 291 20.05 1.79 -20.26
N ALA A 292 21.30 1.65 -19.80
CA ALA A 292 21.89 2.44 -18.72
C ALA A 292 21.77 3.96 -18.91
N GLY A 293 21.90 4.46 -20.15
CA GLY A 293 21.74 5.89 -20.47
C GLY A 293 20.35 6.46 -20.12
N ILE A 294 19.29 5.66 -20.28
CA ILE A 294 17.91 6.06 -19.91
C ILE A 294 17.78 6.14 -18.39
N VAL A 295 18.38 5.18 -17.67
CA VAL A 295 18.39 5.15 -16.21
C VAL A 295 19.07 6.42 -15.66
N LYS A 296 20.26 6.75 -16.16
CA LYS A 296 21.01 7.97 -15.78
C LYS A 296 20.21 9.23 -16.04
N LYS A 297 19.57 9.33 -17.21
CA LYS A 297 18.77 10.50 -17.56
C LYS A 297 17.56 10.62 -16.63
N TYR A 298 16.85 9.52 -16.40
CA TYR A 298 15.62 9.53 -15.59
C TYR A 298 15.91 9.72 -14.10
N SER A 299 17.06 9.25 -13.58
CA SER A 299 17.42 9.41 -12.18
C SER A 299 17.53 10.88 -11.74
N SER A 300 17.86 11.79 -12.67
CA SER A 300 17.85 13.24 -12.41
C SER A 300 16.47 13.86 -12.22
N LEU A 301 15.40 13.16 -12.65
CA LEU A 301 14.01 13.62 -12.55
C LEU A 301 13.32 13.13 -11.27
N ILE A 302 13.95 12.24 -10.49
CA ILE A 302 13.39 11.69 -9.26
C ILE A 302 13.99 12.42 -8.06
N ILE A 303 13.11 12.79 -7.12
CA ILE A 303 13.52 13.37 -5.84
C ILE A 303 14.46 12.40 -5.11
N ARG A 304 15.59 12.93 -4.62
CA ARG A 304 16.61 12.13 -3.96
C ARG A 304 16.13 11.53 -2.65
#